data_AF-A0A969ZKI3-F1
#
_entry.id   AF-A0A969ZKI3-F1
#
_cell.length_a   1.000
_cell.length_b   1.000
_cell.length_c   1.000
_cell.angle_alpha   90.00
_cell.angle_beta   90.00
_cell.angle_gamma   90.00
#
_symmetry.space_group_name_H-M   'P 1'
#
loop_
_entity.id
_entity.type
_entity.pdbx_description
1 polymer ?
#
loop_
_entity_poly.entity_id
_entity_poly.type
_entity_poly.pdbx_seq_one_letter_code
_entity_poly.pdbx_strand_id
1 'polypeptide(L)' 'MNVVDYEVRGENLVVKLGKELDHHNALKAEEDVDKAVMSGNVKNVGQLLIHHI' A
#
# COMPACT_ATOMS: atom_id res chain seq x y z
N MET A 1 -2.78 -1.17 16.65
CA MET A 1 -3.41 -0.50 15.49
C MET A 1 -2.57 -0.85 14.28
N ASN A 2 -2.94 -1.87 13.51
CA ASN A 2 -2.23 -2.24 12.29
C ASN A 2 -2.94 -1.55 11.13
N VAL A 3 -2.45 -0.37 10.76
CA VAL A 3 -3.00 0.43 9.66
C VAL A 3 -2.04 0.32 8.49
N VAL A 4 -2.53 -0.24 7.38
CA VAL A 4 -1.95 -0.05 6.05
C VAL A 4 -2.65 1.16 5.45
N ASP A 5 -1.89 2.21 5.13
CA ASP A 5 -2.38 3.45 4.51
C ASP A 5 -1.88 3.53 3.07
N TYR A 6 -2.65 4.16 2.18
CA TYR A 6 -2.35 4.22 0.76
C TYR A 6 -2.45 5.65 0.25
N GLU A 7 -1.48 6.05 -0.57
CA GLU A 7 -1.43 7.38 -1.16
C GLU A 7 -1.08 7.28 -2.65
N VAL A 8 -1.97 7.77 -3.52
CA VAL A 8 -1.70 7.87 -4.96
C VAL A 8 -1.07 9.23 -5.26
N ARG A 9 0.16 9.23 -5.76
CA ARG A 9 0.92 10.43 -6.16
C ARG A 9 1.21 10.39 -7.65
N GLY A 10 0.28 10.92 -8.45
CA GLY A 10 0.33 10.84 -9.91
C GLY A 10 0.17 9.39 -10.36
N GLU A 11 1.14 8.87 -11.11
CA GLU A 11 1.15 7.48 -11.58
C GLU A 11 1.75 6.48 -10.58
N ASN A 12 2.07 6.94 -9.37
CA ASN A 12 2.70 6.12 -8.32
C ASN A 12 1.72 5.84 -7.19
N LEU A 13 1.62 4.58 -6.78
CA LEU A 13 0.96 4.18 -5.55
C LEU A 13 2.01 3.99 -4.46
N VAL A 14 1.86 4.72 -3.36
CA VAL A 14 2.67 4.59 -2.15
C VAL A 14 1.87 3.81 -1.12
N VAL A 15 2.39 2.65 -0.74
CA VAL A 15 1.81 1.83 0.33
C VAL A 15 2.62 2.04 1.60
N LYS A 16 1.96 2.52 2.65
CA LYS A 16 2.53 2.69 4.00
C LYS A 16 2.12 1.48 4.82
N LEU A 17 3.08 0.59 5.04
CA LEU A 17 2.88 -0.61 5.85
C LEU A 17 3.03 -0.24 7.33
N GLY A 18 2.16 -0.81 8.17
CA GLY A 18 2.30 -0.75 9.62
C GLY A 18 3.56 -1.48 10.12
N LYS A 19 3.85 -1.35 11.42
CA LYS A 19 5.04 -1.95 12.06
C LYS A 19 5.15 -3.47 11.86
N GLU A 20 4.01 -4.16 11.74
CA GLU A 20 3.94 -5.60 11.53
C GLU A 20 3.10 -5.90 10.29
N LEU A 21 3.63 -6.74 9.40
CA LEU A 21 2.92 -7.26 8.24
C LEU A 21 2.46 -8.68 8.55
N ASP A 22 1.21 -8.82 8.96
CA ASP A 22 0.56 -10.09 9.26
C ASP A 22 -0.15 -10.62 8.00
N HIS A 23 -0.36 -11.93 7.89
CA HIS A 23 -1.02 -12.55 6.73
C HIS A 23 -2.35 -11.86 6.34
N HIS A 24 -3.13 -11.42 7.34
CA HIS A 24 -4.39 -10.69 7.12
C HIS A 24 -4.22 -9.30 6.52
N ASN A 25 -3.17 -8.56 6.91
CA ASN A 25 -2.95 -7.21 6.43
C ASN A 25 -2.19 -7.20 5.09
N ALA A 26 -1.39 -8.23 4.81
CA ALA A 26 -0.77 -8.47 3.52
C ALA A 26 -1.80 -8.75 2.42
N LEU A 27 -2.77 -9.62 2.69
CA LEU A 27 -3.88 -9.91 1.75
C LEU A 27 -4.68 -8.64 1.43
N LYS A 28 -4.99 -7.86 2.47
CA LYS A 28 -5.73 -6.60 2.28
C LYS A 28 -4.92 -5.57 1.47
N ALA A 29 -3.61 -5.48 1.72
CA ALA A 29 -2.70 -4.65 0.94
C ALA A 29 -2.65 -5.06 -0.53
N GLU A 30 -2.61 -6.36 -0.81
CA GLU A 30 -2.66 -6.88 -2.16
C GLU A 30 -3.97 -6.50 -2.87
N GLU A 31 -5.13 -6.71 -2.23
CA GLU A 31 -6.43 -6.39 -2.82
C GLU A 31 -6.61 -4.88 -3.09
N ASP A 32 -6.16 -4.01 -2.18
CA ASP A 32 -6.25 -2.56 -2.34
C ASP A 32 -5.31 -2.07 -3.45
N VAL A 33 -4.10 -2.62 -3.54
CA VAL A 33 -3.14 -2.33 -4.61
C VAL A 33 -3.69 -2.76 -5.96
N ASP A 34 -4.25 -3.97 -6.05
CA ASP A 34 -4.80 -4.50 -7.30
C ASP A 34 -5.95 -3.61 -7.82
N LYS A 35 -6.86 -3.18 -6.93
CA LYS A 35 -7.93 -2.23 -7.28
C LYS A 35 -7.38 -0.89 -7.77
N ALA A 36 -6.35 -0.36 -7.13
CA ALA A 36 -5.75 0.92 -7.51
C ALA A 36 -5.04 0.85 -8.87
N VAL A 37 -4.36 -0.27 -9.15
CA VAL A 37 -3.72 -0.54 -10.46
C VAL A 37 -4.77 -0.74 -11.55
N MET A 38 -5.79 -1.54 -11.27
CA MET A 38 -6.92 -1.81 -12.19
C MET A 38 -7.70 -0.54 -12.53
N SER A 39 -7.72 0.47 -11.66
CA SER A 39 -8.33 1.77 -11.93
C SER A 39 -7.61 2.58 -13.02
N GLY A 40 -6.46 2.12 -13.52
CA GLY A 40 -5.78 2.66 -14.71
C GLY A 40 -4.95 3.93 -14.49
N ASN A 41 -4.95 4.47 -13.26
CA ASN A 41 -4.23 5.70 -12.92
C ASN A 41 -2.86 5.45 -12.27
N VAL A 42 -2.52 4.20 -11.94
CA VAL A 42 -1.27 3.81 -11.31
C VAL A 42 -0.46 2.96 -12.28
N LYS A 43 0.74 3.42 -12.63
CA LYS A 43 1.69 2.67 -13.47
C LYS A 43 2.82 2.03 -12.67
N ASN A 44 3.09 2.53 -11.46
CA ASN A 44 4.15 2.03 -10.60
C ASN A 44 3.64 1.86 -9.16
N VAL A 45 3.99 0.73 -8.54
CA VAL A 45 3.71 0.44 -7.13
C VAL A 45 5.02 0.46 -6.35
N GLY A 46 5.11 1.34 -5.36
CA GLY A 46 6.28 1.47 -4.49
C GLY A 46 5.95 1.20 -3.02
N GLN A 47 6.85 0.53 -2.32
CA GLN A 47 6.74 0.28 -0.87
C GLN A 47 7.47 1.38 -0.09
N LEU A 48 6.80 2.01 0.89
CA LEU A 48 7.42 2.91 1.85
C LEU A 48 7.26 2.34 3.27
N LEU A 49 8.38 1.87 3.85
CA LEU A 49 8.44 1.42 5.24
C LEU A 49 8.68 2.62 6.15
N ILE A 50 7.66 3.08 6.86
CA ILE A 50 7.81 4.12 7.88
C ILE A 50 8.06 3.44 9.23
N HIS A 51 9.33 3.34 9.64
CA HIS A 51 9.68 3.08 11.03
C HIS A 51 9.56 4.40 11.80
N HIS A 52 8.58 4.50 12.70
CA HIS A 52 8.59 5.49 13.76
C HIS A 52 9.77 5.16 14.70
N ILE A 53 10.77 6.06 14.73
CA ILE A 53 11.85 6.11 15.72
C ILE A 53 11.27 6.61 17.04
#